data_AF-A0A6L6EE63-F1
#
_entry.id   AF-A0A6L6EE63-F1
#
_cell.length_a   1.000
_cell.length_b   1.000
_cell.length_c   1.000
_cell.angle_alpha   90.00
_cell.angle_beta   90.00
_cell.angle_gamma   90.00
#
_symmetry.space_group_name_H-M   'P 1'
#
loop_
_entity.id
_entity.type
_entity.pdbx_description
1 polymer ?
#
loop_
_entity_poly.entity_id
_entity_poly.type
_entity_poly.pdbx_seq_one_letter_code
_entity_poly.pdbx_strand_id
1 'polypeptide(L)'
;MEPIETVLAENSDGSKCLEVKTPLDLEEEVFLPRGNIFHADLTMPFATDESMIGEWGAQSGLPHIYLGGAGAQRGGGVSGIPAHNAAMALLSKS
;
A
#
# COMPACT_ATOMS: atom_id res chain seq x y z
N MET A 1 -9.44 26.28 -17.73
CA MET A 1 -9.64 25.14 -16.82
C MET A 1 -11.10 25.13 -16.45
N GLU A 2 -11.76 23.99 -16.54
CA GLU A 2 -13.15 23.85 -16.12
C GLU A 2 -13.23 23.87 -14.57
N PRO A 3 -14.22 24.53 -13.95
CA PRO A 3 -14.41 24.49 -12.49
C PRO A 3 -14.65 23.05 -11.99
N ILE A 4 -14.15 22.69 -10.80
CA ILE A 4 -14.30 21.32 -10.28
C ILE A 4 -15.77 20.98 -9.98
N GLU A 5 -16.58 21.98 -9.67
CA GLU A 5 -18.01 21.85 -9.35
C GLU A 5 -18.83 21.26 -10.49
N THR A 6 -18.34 21.32 -11.73
CA THR A 6 -19.00 20.74 -12.91
C THR A 6 -18.87 19.21 -12.96
N VAL A 7 -17.90 18.63 -12.24
CA VAL A 7 -17.66 17.17 -12.18
C VAL A 7 -18.01 16.56 -10.83
N LEU A 8 -18.50 17.36 -9.87
CA LEU A 8 -18.98 16.85 -8.59
C LEU A 8 -20.39 16.26 -8.73
N ALA A 9 -20.58 15.07 -8.16
CA ALA A 9 -21.90 14.45 -8.04
C ALA A 9 -22.84 15.29 -7.15
N GLU A 10 -24.15 15.15 -7.36
CA GLU A 10 -25.19 15.82 -6.56
C GLU A 10 -25.92 14.82 -5.66
N ASN A 11 -26.17 15.23 -4.42
CA ASN A 11 -27.06 14.54 -3.49
C ASN A 11 -28.53 14.77 -3.88
N SER A 12 -29.44 13.99 -3.27
CA SER A 12 -30.88 14.13 -3.48
C SER A 12 -31.46 15.49 -3.03
N ASP A 13 -30.75 16.21 -2.18
CA ASP A 13 -31.10 17.56 -1.72
C ASP A 13 -30.46 18.68 -2.57
N GLY A 14 -29.71 18.32 -3.63
CA GLY A 14 -29.02 19.25 -4.52
C GLY A 14 -27.65 19.73 -4.03
N SER A 15 -27.18 19.28 -2.85
CA SER A 15 -25.81 19.59 -2.40
C SER A 15 -24.75 18.81 -3.19
N LYS A 16 -23.54 19.36 -3.34
CA LYS A 16 -22.42 18.69 -4.02
C LYS A 16 -21.75 17.66 -3.10
N CYS A 17 -21.44 16.49 -3.64
CA CYS A 17 -20.73 15.43 -2.93
C CYS A 17 -19.22 15.70 -2.95
N LEU A 18 -18.64 15.98 -1.79
CA LEU A 18 -17.19 16.15 -1.62
C LEU A 18 -16.76 15.64 -0.24
N GLU A 19 -15.71 14.85 -0.21
CA GLU A 19 -15.03 14.42 1.02
C GLU A 19 -13.57 14.82 0.95
N VAL A 20 -13.03 15.29 2.08
CA VAL A 20 -11.62 15.66 2.22
C VAL A 20 -11.07 14.92 3.44
N LYS A 21 -9.97 14.20 3.25
CA LYS A 21 -9.24 13.51 4.32
C LYS A 21 -7.82 14.07 4.39
N THR A 22 -7.40 14.43 5.59
CA THR A 22 -6.02 14.76 5.92
C THR A 22 -5.21 13.47 6.18
N PRO A 23 -3.88 13.54 6.19
CA PRO A 23 -3.05 12.41 6.59
C PRO A 23 -3.39 11.84 7.97
N LEU A 24 -3.85 12.67 8.92
CA LEU A 24 -4.27 12.23 10.25
C LEU A 24 -5.60 11.47 10.18
N ASP A 25 -6.56 11.95 9.39
CA ASP A 25 -7.83 11.24 9.18
C ASP A 25 -7.57 9.85 8.56
N LEU A 26 -6.64 9.76 7.60
CA LEU A 26 -6.26 8.49 6.99
C LEU A 26 -5.55 7.54 7.96
N GLU A 27 -4.73 8.07 8.87
CA GLU A 27 -4.08 7.28 9.91
C GLU A 27 -5.12 6.71 10.88
N GLU A 28 -6.09 7.52 11.30
CA GLU A 28 -7.13 7.12 12.25
C GLU A 28 -8.17 6.16 11.66
N GLU A 29 -8.62 6.40 10.43
CA GLU A 29 -9.76 5.67 9.86
C GLU A 29 -9.37 4.36 9.17
N VAL A 30 -8.21 4.34 8.50
CA VAL A 30 -7.79 3.21 7.67
C VAL A 30 -6.37 2.74 7.98
N PHE A 31 -5.80 3.17 9.10
CA PHE A 31 -4.47 2.75 9.58
C PHE A 31 -3.36 2.97 8.55
N LEU A 32 -3.42 4.09 7.82
CA LEU A 32 -2.32 4.53 6.94
C LEU A 32 -1.36 5.40 7.75
N PRO A 33 -0.19 4.88 8.20
CA PRO A 33 0.70 5.64 9.06
C PRO A 33 1.17 6.91 8.34
N ARG A 34 0.95 8.07 8.97
CA ARG A 34 1.21 9.41 8.43
C ARG A 34 0.49 9.69 7.10
N GLY A 35 -0.63 9.01 6.84
CA GLY A 35 -1.35 9.05 5.57
C GLY A 35 -0.58 8.45 4.38
N ASN A 36 0.46 7.65 4.62
CA ASN A 36 1.25 7.06 3.55
C ASN A 36 0.48 5.91 2.87
N ILE A 37 0.06 6.11 1.62
CA ILE A 37 -0.68 5.10 0.83
C ILE A 37 0.11 3.80 0.60
N PHE A 38 1.45 3.85 0.70
CA PHE A 38 2.31 2.67 0.63
C PHE A 38 2.54 2.02 1.99
N HIS A 39 1.97 2.54 3.07
CA HIS A 39 2.08 2.09 4.47
C HIS A 39 3.51 2.10 5.06
N ALA A 40 4.55 2.09 4.22
CA ALA A 40 5.95 2.20 4.56
C ALA A 40 6.70 3.00 3.47
N ASP A 41 7.94 3.38 3.73
CA ASP A 41 8.77 4.06 2.75
C ASP A 41 9.09 3.09 1.59
N LEU A 42 9.07 3.60 0.36
CA LEU A 42 9.40 2.80 -0.81
C LEU A 42 10.87 2.42 -0.80
N THR A 43 11.14 1.14 -1.05
CA THR A 43 12.50 0.61 -1.21
C THR A 43 12.82 0.38 -2.69
N MET A 44 14.10 0.27 -3.04
CA MET A 44 14.49 -0.09 -4.40
C MET A 44 13.94 -1.48 -4.79
N PRO A 45 13.62 -1.69 -6.08
CA PRO A 45 13.08 -2.97 -6.56
C PRO A 45 14.13 -4.09 -6.62
N PHE A 46 15.41 -3.73 -6.54
CA PHE A 46 16.56 -4.64 -6.53
C PHE A 46 17.20 -4.73 -5.14
N ALA A 47 17.98 -5.79 -4.92
CA ALA A 47 18.74 -5.97 -3.69
C ALA A 47 19.76 -4.83 -3.53
N THR A 48 19.79 -4.22 -2.34
CA THR A 48 20.74 -3.16 -1.97
C THR A 48 21.87 -3.68 -1.08
N ASP A 49 21.74 -4.90 -0.55
CA ASP A 49 22.75 -5.61 0.21
C ASP A 49 22.64 -7.13 0.00
N GLU A 50 23.65 -7.88 0.46
CA GLU A 50 23.76 -9.33 0.24
C GLU A 50 22.64 -10.14 0.90
N SER A 51 22.05 -9.66 2.01
CA SER A 51 21.00 -10.39 2.73
C SER A 51 19.68 -10.43 1.97
N MET A 52 19.51 -9.56 0.98
CA MET A 52 18.30 -9.47 0.15
C MET A 52 18.39 -10.35 -1.10
N ILE A 53 19.57 -10.89 -1.42
CA ILE A 53 19.78 -11.66 -2.65
C ILE A 53 19.06 -13.00 -2.53
N GLY A 54 18.21 -13.31 -3.52
CA GLY A 54 17.40 -14.54 -3.55
C GLY A 54 16.14 -14.47 -2.68
N GLU A 55 15.95 -13.41 -1.90
CA GLU A 55 14.76 -13.21 -1.09
C GLU A 55 13.65 -12.49 -1.87
N TRP A 56 12.41 -12.87 -1.58
CA TRP A 56 11.21 -12.29 -2.17
C TRP A 56 10.80 -10.93 -1.59
N GLY A 57 11.35 -10.52 -0.43
CA GLY A 57 11.01 -9.25 0.22
C GLY A 57 9.67 -9.25 0.96
N ALA A 58 9.16 -10.43 1.31
CA ALA A 58 7.91 -10.63 2.06
C ALA A 58 8.14 -11.13 3.49
N GLN A 59 9.39 -11.28 3.91
CA GLN A 59 9.77 -11.82 5.22
C GLN A 59 9.36 -10.82 6.32
N SER A 60 8.56 -11.27 7.28
CA SER A 60 8.15 -10.44 8.43
C SER A 60 9.15 -10.48 9.60
N GLY A 61 10.16 -11.34 9.54
CA GLY A 61 11.03 -11.68 10.67
C GLY A 61 10.46 -12.75 11.61
N LEU A 62 9.20 -13.16 11.42
CA LEU A 62 8.55 -14.21 12.21
C LEU A 62 8.38 -15.50 11.36
N PRO A 63 8.59 -16.70 11.96
CA PRO A 63 8.38 -17.96 11.25
C PRO A 63 6.95 -18.07 10.70
N HIS A 64 6.82 -18.49 9.44
CA HIS A 64 5.56 -18.74 8.75
C HIS A 64 4.61 -17.53 8.58
N ILE A 65 5.08 -16.31 8.88
CA ILE A 65 4.31 -15.08 8.68
C ILE A 65 4.99 -14.24 7.58
N TYR A 66 4.21 -13.80 6.58
CA TYR A 66 4.70 -13.05 5.43
C TYR A 66 3.87 -11.78 5.19
N LEU A 67 4.51 -10.75 4.65
CA LEU A 67 3.90 -9.46 4.32
C LEU A 67 3.47 -9.43 2.86
N GLY A 68 2.16 -9.31 2.62
CA GLY A 68 1.55 -9.21 1.28
C GLY A 68 0.86 -7.87 0.99
N GLY A 69 1.01 -6.88 1.86
CA GLY A 69 0.42 -5.55 1.72
C GLY A 69 1.34 -4.52 1.05
N ALA A 70 0.82 -3.32 0.80
CA ALA A 70 1.57 -2.25 0.11
C ALA A 70 2.85 -1.82 0.84
N GLY A 71 2.94 -2.05 2.16
CA GLY A 71 4.13 -1.78 2.98
C GLY A 71 5.19 -2.89 2.98
N ALA A 72 5.00 -3.96 2.20
CA ALA A 72 6.06 -4.93 1.98
C ALA A 72 7.21 -4.30 1.16
N GLN A 73 8.38 -4.92 1.23
CA GLN A 73 9.54 -4.45 0.48
C GLN A 73 9.23 -4.41 -1.02
N ARG A 74 9.80 -3.41 -1.72
CA ARG A 74 9.56 -3.08 -3.14
C ARG A 74 8.18 -2.47 -3.40
N GLY A 75 7.39 -2.27 -2.34
CA GLY A 75 6.09 -1.63 -2.39
C GLY A 75 5.06 -2.45 -3.19
N GLY A 76 3.89 -1.87 -3.40
CA GLY A 76 2.88 -2.53 -4.21
C GLY A 76 1.70 -1.68 -4.61
N GLY A 77 1.23 -0.77 -3.75
CA GLY A 77 -0.04 -0.09 -4.00
C GLY A 77 -1.12 -1.10 -4.42
N VAL A 78 -1.73 -0.89 -5.59
CA VAL A 78 -2.72 -1.79 -6.19
C VAL A 78 -2.16 -2.81 -7.21
N SER A 79 -0.83 -2.96 -7.32
CA SER A 79 -0.20 -3.81 -8.34
C SER A 79 -0.33 -5.32 -8.08
N GLY A 80 -0.60 -5.75 -6.84
CA GLY A 80 -0.62 -7.15 -6.44
C GLY A 80 0.77 -7.81 -6.27
N ILE A 81 1.87 -7.09 -6.51
CA ILE A 81 3.23 -7.62 -6.41
C ILE A 81 3.57 -8.14 -5.00
N PRO A 82 3.28 -7.42 -3.89
CA PRO A 82 3.55 -7.94 -2.55
C PRO A 82 2.87 -9.26 -2.24
N ALA A 83 1.60 -9.42 -2.63
CA ALA A 83 0.86 -10.65 -2.39
C ALA A 83 1.45 -11.82 -3.19
N HIS A 84 1.84 -11.58 -4.44
CA HIS A 84 2.55 -12.57 -5.24
C HIS A 84 3.87 -12.98 -4.58
N ASN A 85 4.69 -12.02 -4.16
CA ASN A 85 5.98 -12.29 -3.50
C ASN A 85 5.81 -13.05 -2.19
N ALA A 86 4.80 -12.72 -1.39
CA ALA A 86 4.48 -13.45 -0.16
C ALA A 86 4.12 -14.91 -0.44
N ALA A 87 3.31 -15.16 -1.48
CA ALA A 87 2.98 -16.52 -1.90
C ALA A 87 4.23 -17.28 -2.36
N MET A 88 5.11 -16.65 -3.16
CA MET A 88 6.35 -17.29 -3.62
C MET A 88 7.33 -17.56 -2.47
N ALA A 89 7.42 -16.66 -1.49
CA ALA A 89 8.25 -16.84 -0.30
C ALA A 89 7.77 -18.03 0.56
N LEU A 90 6.45 -18.23 0.65
CA LEU A 90 5.87 -19.39 1.32
C LEU A 90 6.21 -20.69 0.57
N LEU A 91 6.04 -20.69 -0.75
CA LEU A 91 6.27 -21.88 -1.60
C LEU A 91 7.76 -22.27 -1.67
N SER A 92 8.68 -21.31 -1.60
CA SER A 92 10.12 -21.60 -1.66
C SER A 92 10.68 -22.24 -0.39
N LYS A 93 9.91 -22.27 0.71
CA LYS A 93 10.31 -22.89 1.99
C LYS A 93 9.62 -24.25 2.23
N SER A 94 8.95 -24.78 1.20
CA SER A 94 8.34 -26.12 1.20
C SER A 94 9.32 -27.19 0.71
#